data_AF-A0A434F220-F1
#
_entry.id   AF-A0A434F220-F1
#
_cell.length_a   1.000
_cell.length_b   1.000
_cell.length_c   1.000
_cell.angle_alpha   90.00
_cell.angle_beta   90.00
_cell.angle_gamma   90.00
#
_symmetry.space_group_name_H-M   'P 1'
#
loop_
_entity.id
_entity.type
_entity.pdbx_description
1 polymer ?
#
loop_
_entity_poly.entity_id
_entity_poly.type
_entity_poly.pdbx_seq_one_letter_code
_entity_poly.pdbx_strand_id
1 'polypeptide(L)'
;MFLDVLRRRNPAFIEAAIGLHQQGKLPANAYVLDLDMVERNAKVLKQEADRLGLKIFAMTKQVGRSSSFCKAVMRGGIERAVAVDMACARATHKAGMK
;
A
#
# COMPACT_ATOMS: atom_id res chain seq x y z
N MET A 1 -7.60 -12.23 12.51
CA MET A 1 -7.03 -12.77 11.26
C MET A 1 -5.89 -11.86 10.81
N PHE A 2 -4.80 -12.39 10.23
CA PHE A 2 -3.54 -11.72 9.86
C PHE A 2 -2.50 -11.39 10.95
N LEU A 3 -2.85 -11.34 12.24
CA LEU A 3 -1.86 -11.03 13.28
C LEU A 3 -0.68 -12.02 13.30
N ASP A 4 -0.95 -13.33 13.25
CA ASP A 4 0.12 -14.35 13.22
C ASP A 4 0.92 -14.33 11.92
N VAL A 5 0.31 -13.90 10.80
CA VAL A 5 1.04 -13.73 9.54
C VAL A 5 1.93 -12.49 9.61
N LEU A 6 1.44 -11.40 10.19
CA LEU A 6 2.19 -10.17 10.38
C LEU A 6 3.41 -10.41 11.26
N ARG A 7 3.23 -11.09 12.41
CA ARG A 7 4.32 -11.45 13.32
C ARG A 7 5.40 -12.28 12.65
N ARG A 8 5.02 -13.20 11.74
CA ARG A 8 5.98 -14.05 11.01
C ARG A 8 6.65 -13.35 9.84
N ARG A 9 5.93 -12.50 9.09
CA ARG A 9 6.41 -11.94 7.81
C ARG A 9 6.97 -10.53 7.92
N ASN A 10 6.55 -9.75 8.91
CA ASN A 10 6.98 -8.37 9.09
C ASN A 10 7.03 -7.95 10.58
N PRO A 11 7.84 -8.62 11.43
CA PRO A 11 7.94 -8.28 12.85
C PRO A 11 8.54 -6.88 13.08
N ALA A 12 9.48 -6.44 12.25
CA ALA A 12 10.09 -5.12 12.36
C ALA A 12 9.07 -3.98 12.21
N PHE A 13 8.06 -4.15 11.36
CA PHE A 13 6.96 -3.20 11.23
C PHE A 13 6.12 -3.10 12.51
N ILE A 14 5.91 -4.22 13.23
CA ILE A 14 5.20 -4.22 14.51
C ILE A 14 5.98 -3.40 15.53
N GLU A 15 7.27 -3.66 15.68
CA GLU A 15 8.14 -2.92 16.61
C GLU A 15 8.18 -1.41 16.27
N ALA A 16 8.25 -1.07 14.98
CA ALA A 16 8.20 0.33 14.54
C ALA A 16 6.87 1.00 14.89
N ALA A 17 5.74 0.33 14.67
CA ALA A 17 4.42 0.84 15.02
C ALA A 17 4.25 1.03 16.54
N ILE A 18 4.71 0.07 17.34
CA ILE A 18 4.71 0.16 18.81
C ILE A 18 5.54 1.36 19.27
N GLY A 19 6.78 1.48 18.77
CA GLY A 19 7.69 2.56 19.14
C GLY A 19 7.12 3.93 18.79
N LEU A 20 6.56 4.11 17.60
CA LEU A 20 5.94 5.39 17.19
C LEU A 20 4.68 5.71 18.02
N HIS A 21 3.90 4.70 18.41
CA HIS A 21 2.74 4.91 19.27
C HIS A 21 3.16 5.32 20.69
N GLN A 22 4.15 4.65 21.29
CA GLN A 22 4.68 5.00 22.61
C GLN A 22 5.32 6.40 22.63
N GLN A 23 5.85 6.87 21.50
CA GLN A 23 6.35 8.23 21.31
C GLN A 23 5.24 9.27 21.11
N GLY A 24 3.95 8.88 21.09
CA GLY A 24 2.83 9.78 20.82
C GLY A 24 2.71 10.26 19.37
N LYS A 25 3.47 9.66 18.43
CA LYS A 25 3.46 10.03 17.01
C LYS A 25 2.33 9.38 16.23
N LEU A 26 1.70 8.34 16.78
CA LEU A 26 0.54 7.67 16.20
C LEU A 26 -0.67 7.84 17.11
N PRO A 27 -1.76 8.46 16.64
CA PRO A 27 -2.99 8.55 17.41
C PRO A 27 -3.67 7.17 17.53
N ALA A 28 -4.56 7.04 18.51
CA ALA A 28 -5.47 5.90 18.56
C ALA A 28 -6.36 5.86 17.30
N ASN A 29 -6.88 4.68 16.96
CA ASN A 29 -7.73 4.46 15.78
C ASN A 29 -7.05 4.84 14.43
N ALA A 30 -5.75 4.55 14.31
CA ALA A 30 -4.98 4.74 13.09
C ALA A 30 -4.56 3.40 12.45
N TYR A 31 -4.50 3.38 11.12
CA TYR A 31 -3.82 2.32 10.36
C TYR A 31 -2.42 2.78 9.98
N VAL A 32 -1.43 1.92 10.19
CA VAL A 32 -0.04 2.15 9.75
C VAL A 32 0.20 1.35 8.47
N LEU A 33 0.90 1.94 7.51
CA LEU A 33 1.28 1.27 6.26
C LEU A 33 2.80 1.23 6.17
N ASP A 34 3.35 0.03 6.00
CA ASP A 34 4.75 -0.17 5.63
C ASP A 34 4.93 0.11 4.14
N LEU A 35 5.40 1.31 3.80
CA LEU A 35 5.53 1.74 2.40
C LEU A 35 6.63 0.97 1.65
N ASP A 36 7.66 0.51 2.35
CA ASP A 36 8.74 -0.28 1.74
C ASP A 36 8.22 -1.67 1.36
N MET A 37 7.41 -2.28 2.23
CA MET A 37 6.76 -3.55 1.91
C MET A 37 5.67 -3.40 0.86
N VAL A 38 4.94 -2.28 0.81
CA VAL A 38 3.99 -2.00 -0.28
C VAL A 38 4.70 -1.95 -1.63
N GLU A 39 5.83 -1.24 -1.72
CA GLU A 39 6.61 -1.15 -2.94
C GLU A 39 7.17 -2.51 -3.39
N ARG A 40 7.74 -3.29 -2.45
CA ARG A 40 8.25 -4.63 -2.73
C ARG A 40 7.14 -5.57 -3.22
N ASN A 41 5.98 -5.55 -2.56
CA ASN A 41 4.84 -6.38 -2.95
C ASN A 41 4.31 -5.99 -4.34
N ALA A 42 4.19 -4.69 -4.62
CA ALA A 42 3.81 -4.20 -5.94
C ALA A 42 4.79 -4.67 -7.03
N LYS A 43 6.10 -4.65 -6.75
CA LYS A 43 7.13 -5.15 -7.67
C LYS A 43 6.99 -6.64 -7.96
N VAL A 44 6.77 -7.47 -6.94
CA VAL A 44 6.56 -8.92 -7.13
C VAL A 44 5.33 -9.18 -8.01
N LEU A 45 4.22 -8.49 -7.73
CA LEU A 45 3.00 -8.61 -8.54
C LEU A 45 3.22 -8.16 -9.98
N LYS A 46 3.91 -7.03 -10.19
CA LYS A 46 4.23 -6.49 -11.51
C LYS A 46 5.07 -7.46 -12.33
N GLN A 47 6.12 -8.01 -11.74
CA GLN A 47 7.00 -8.97 -12.42
C GLN A 47 6.25 -10.21 -12.88
N GLU A 48 5.36 -10.75 -12.05
CA GLU A 48 4.59 -11.94 -12.40
C GLU A 48 3.52 -11.64 -13.46
N ALA A 49 2.87 -10.48 -13.39
CA ALA A 49 1.95 -10.05 -14.44
C ALA A 49 2.67 -9.85 -15.78
N ASP A 50 3.87 -9.26 -15.78
CA ASP A 50 4.67 -9.11 -17.00
C ASP A 50 5.02 -10.47 -17.62
N ARG A 51 5.44 -11.43 -16.79
CA ARG A 51 5.73 -12.81 -17.22
C ARG A 51 4.51 -13.47 -17.88
N LEU A 52 3.31 -13.14 -17.44
CA LEU A 52 2.05 -13.68 -17.93
C LEU A 52 1.38 -12.82 -19.01
N GLY A 53 1.97 -11.68 -19.40
CA GLY A 53 1.36 -10.75 -20.35
C GLY A 53 0.09 -10.05 -19.83
N LEU A 54 -0.07 -9.95 -18.51
CA LEU A 54 -1.23 -9.33 -17.85
C LEU A 54 -0.96 -7.86 -17.51
N LYS A 55 -2.02 -7.06 -17.50
CA LYS A 55 -1.99 -5.67 -17.02
C LYS A 55 -2.61 -5.60 -15.62
N ILE A 56 -1.90 -4.98 -14.67
CA ILE A 56 -2.39 -4.76 -13.31
C ILE A 56 -2.93 -3.34 -13.15
N PHE A 57 -4.05 -3.23 -12.46
CA PHE A 57 -4.62 -1.98 -11.97
C PHE A 57 -4.69 -2.05 -10.44
N ALA A 58 -4.12 -1.06 -9.76
CA ALA A 58 -4.13 -0.98 -8.31
C ALA A 58 -5.54 -0.61 -7.80
N MET A 59 -6.09 -1.43 -6.90
CA MET A 59 -7.26 -1.10 -6.09
C MET A 59 -6.78 -0.41 -4.81
N THR A 60 -7.22 0.83 -4.55
CA THR A 60 -6.70 1.66 -3.44
C THR A 60 -7.73 1.93 -2.34
N LYS A 61 -8.98 1.50 -2.53
CA LYS A 61 -10.11 1.82 -1.63
C LYS A 61 -9.90 1.29 -0.21
N GLN A 62 -9.37 0.08 -0.07
CA GLN A 62 -9.11 -0.60 1.20
C GLN A 62 -8.02 0.05 2.06
N VAL A 63 -7.17 0.90 1.47
CA VAL A 63 -6.10 1.64 2.17
C VAL A 63 -6.40 3.14 2.22
N GLY A 64 -7.69 3.51 2.17
CA GLY A 64 -8.14 4.89 2.27
C GLY A 64 -7.72 5.79 1.11
N ARG A 65 -7.28 5.22 -0.03
CA ARG A 65 -6.79 5.96 -1.20
C ARG A 65 -5.58 6.86 -0.85
N SER A 66 -4.77 6.44 0.12
CA SER A 66 -3.60 7.18 0.61
C SER A 66 -2.62 7.50 -0.53
N SER A 67 -2.24 8.78 -0.66
CA SER A 67 -1.30 9.23 -1.71
C SER A 67 0.09 8.61 -1.55
N SER A 68 0.55 8.42 -0.31
CA SER A 68 1.83 7.75 -0.02
C SER A 68 1.80 6.28 -0.42
N PHE A 69 0.68 5.60 -0.21
CA PHE A 69 0.48 4.23 -0.69
C PHE A 69 0.51 4.17 -2.22
N CYS A 70 -0.26 5.03 -2.89
CA CYS A 70 -0.28 5.11 -4.37
C CYS A 70 1.14 5.31 -4.93
N LYS A 71 1.92 6.22 -4.34
CA LYS A 71 3.31 6.46 -4.73
C LYS A 71 4.20 5.23 -4.54
N ALA A 72 4.06 4.51 -3.42
CA ALA A 72 4.82 3.27 -3.20
C ALA A 72 4.45 2.18 -4.22
N VAL A 73 3.17 2.03 -4.54
CA VAL A 73 2.70 1.11 -5.58
C VAL A 73 3.25 1.48 -6.97
N MET A 74 3.29 2.78 -7.31
CA MET A 74 3.90 3.25 -8.56
C MET A 74 5.41 2.99 -8.62
N ARG A 75 6.14 3.19 -7.51
CA ARG A 75 7.58 2.83 -7.45
C ARG A 75 7.81 1.32 -7.64
N GLY A 76 6.85 0.50 -7.20
CA GLY A 76 6.81 -0.93 -7.50
C GLY A 76 6.42 -1.30 -8.94
N GLY A 77 6.11 -0.31 -9.80
CA GLY A 77 5.85 -0.51 -11.23
C GLY A 77 4.38 -0.64 -11.62
N ILE A 78 3.43 -0.38 -10.71
CA ILE A 78 1.99 -0.38 -11.03
C ILE A 78 1.51 1.08 -11.10
N GLU A 79 1.46 1.63 -12.32
CA GLU A 79 1.10 3.04 -12.55
C GLU A 79 -0.41 3.32 -12.64
N ARG A 80 -1.21 2.28 -12.89
CA ARG A 80 -2.63 2.40 -13.19
C ARG A 80 -3.47 2.05 -11.98
N ALA A 81 -4.57 2.76 -11.78
CA ALA A 81 -5.53 2.47 -10.72
C ALA A 81 -6.90 2.12 -11.29
N VAL A 82 -7.61 1.22 -10.59
CA VAL A 82 -9.04 1.04 -10.78
C VAL A 82 -9.78 1.94 -9.79
N ALA A 83 -10.69 2.77 -10.29
CA ALA A 83 -11.51 3.65 -9.46
C ALA A 83 -12.92 3.06 -9.30
N VAL A 84 -13.24 2.60 -8.08
CA VAL A 84 -14.58 2.06 -7.75
C VAL A 84 -15.64 3.16 -7.69
N ASP A 85 -15.23 4.37 -7.33
CA ASP A 85 -16.08 5.54 -7.20
C ASP A 85 -15.27 6.81 -7.52
N MET A 86 -15.96 7.95 -7.67
CA MET A 86 -15.33 9.22 -8.00
C MET A 86 -14.34 9.70 -6.93
N ALA A 87 -14.51 9.28 -5.67
CA ALA A 87 -13.54 9.60 -4.62
C ALA A 87 -12.21 8.85 -4.84
N CYS A 88 -12.27 7.59 -5.31
CA CYS A 88 -11.07 6.88 -5.76
C CYS A 88 -10.43 7.61 -6.94
N ALA A 89 -11.20 7.93 -7.98
CA ALA A 89 -10.69 8.56 -9.20
C ALA A 89 -9.93 9.86 -8.91
N ARG A 90 -10.53 10.77 -8.12
CA ARG A 90 -9.88 12.03 -7.73
C ARG A 90 -8.61 11.80 -6.90
N ALA A 91 -8.64 10.88 -5.95
CA ALA A 91 -7.51 10.62 -5.07
C ALA A 91 -6.32 9.98 -5.82
N THR A 92 -6.57 8.98 -6.67
CA THR A 92 -5.52 8.31 -7.45
C THR A 92 -4.94 9.23 -8.51
N HIS A 93 -5.78 10.04 -9.17
CA HIS A 93 -5.31 11.07 -10.10
C HIS A 93 -4.42 12.10 -9.41
N LYS A 94 -4.84 12.65 -8.25
CA LYS A 94 -4.02 13.59 -7.46
C LYS A 94 -2.71 12.97 -6.98
N ALA A 95 -2.67 11.66 -6.76
CA ALA A 95 -1.46 10.95 -6.38
C ALA A 95 -0.50 10.70 -7.56
N GLY A 96 -0.93 10.93 -8.81
CA GLY A 96 -0.14 10.74 -10.03
C GLY A 96 -0.40 9.44 -10.79
N MET A 97 -1.42 8.65 -10.38
CA MET A 97 -1.77 7.41 -11.07
C MET A 97 -2.62 7.67 -12.31
N LYS A 98 -2.52 6.77 -13.30
CA LYS A 98 -3.27 6.80 -14.57
C LYS A 98 -4.54 5.95 -14.51
#